data_AF-A0A913XMU2-F1
#
_entry.id   AF-A0A913XMU2-F1
#
_cell.length_a   1.000
_cell.length_b   1.000
_cell.length_c   1.000
_cell.angle_alpha   90.00
_cell.angle_beta   90.00
_cell.angle_gamma   90.00
#
_symmetry.space_group_name_H-M   'P 1'
#
loop_
_entity.id
_entity.type
_entity.pdbx_description
1 polymer ?
#
loop_
_entity_poly.entity_id
_entity_poly.type
_entity_poly.pdbx_seq_one_letter_code
_entity_poly.pdbx_strand_id
1 'polypeptide(L)'
;MMILSMLTNSLIVGFSSEQLASWCPWMYETIDGDQFIKPGYGRYVVAIVFSCEHFLILCAVLAKVLVSDRPKWVRVAIERKNYQLEEERRTLEKLQKLQLGKEILTFDIKEEKDSGEGVIKRDFEEDMEF
;
A
#
# COMPACT_ATOMS: atom_id res chain seq x y z
N MET A 1 17.19 14.05 7.15
CA MET A 1 18.54 13.59 7.56
C MET A 1 19.31 12.91 6.43
N MET A 2 18.73 11.95 5.70
CA MET A 2 19.45 11.22 4.65
C MET A 2 19.96 12.11 3.49
N ILE A 3 19.14 13.04 2.99
CA ILE A 3 19.51 13.97 1.91
C ILE A 3 20.68 14.87 2.33
N LEU A 4 20.63 15.39 3.56
CA LEU A 4 21.68 16.28 4.08
C LEU A 4 23.02 15.56 4.20
N SER A 5 23.01 14.30 4.66
CA SER A 5 24.21 13.47 4.72
C SER A 5 24.78 13.15 3.34
N MET A 6 23.94 12.91 2.32
CA MET A 6 24.38 12.66 0.94
C MET A 6 25.03 13.90 0.33
N LEU A 7 24.44 15.07 0.55
CA LEU A 7 24.95 16.34 0.07
C LEU A 7 26.28 16.70 0.75
N THR A 8 26.37 16.58 2.07
CA THR A 8 27.62 16.82 2.81
C THR A 8 28.73 15.86 2.39
N ASN A 9 28.45 14.56 2.25
CA ASN A 9 29.46 13.60 1.82
C ASN A 9 29.94 13.85 0.38
N SER A 10 29.04 14.27 -0.51
CA SER A 10 29.39 14.63 -1.89
C SER A 10 30.29 15.87 -1.93
N LEU A 11 30.03 16.88 -1.08
CA LEU A 11 30.88 18.06 -0.94
C LEU A 11 32.27 17.73 -0.35
N ILE A 12 32.33 16.84 0.64
CA ILE A 12 33.62 16.40 1.23
C ILE A 12 34.47 15.72 0.16
N VAL A 13 33.90 14.79 -0.61
CA VAL A 13 34.61 14.11 -1.70
C VAL A 13 35.01 15.09 -2.81
N GLY A 14 34.15 16.08 -3.10
CA GLY A 14 34.37 17.03 -4.18
C GLY A 14 35.41 18.12 -3.91
N PHE A 15 35.44 18.65 -2.68
CA PHE A 15 36.23 19.84 -2.35
C PHE A 15 37.31 19.60 -1.30
N SER A 16 37.18 18.56 -0.47
CA SER A 16 38.12 18.29 0.61
C SER A 16 39.03 17.10 0.34
N SER A 17 38.72 16.29 -0.67
CA SER A 17 39.42 15.03 -0.90
C SER A 17 40.29 15.10 -2.14
N GLU A 18 41.58 14.76 -1.99
CA GLU A 18 42.49 14.50 -3.11
C GLU A 18 42.00 13.35 -4.02
N GLN A 19 41.00 12.59 -3.56
CA GLN A 19 40.38 11.52 -4.34
C GLN A 19 39.82 12.02 -5.67
N LEU A 20 39.23 13.21 -5.73
CA LEU A 20 38.73 13.74 -7.00
C LEU A 20 39.88 14.03 -7.99
N ALA A 21 41.02 14.49 -7.49
CA ALA A 21 42.21 14.70 -8.31
C ALA A 21 42.82 13.38 -8.79
N SER A 22 42.73 12.30 -8.00
CA SER A 22 43.11 10.96 -8.45
C SER A 22 42.16 10.36 -9.51
N TRP A 23 40.85 10.61 -9.40
CA TRP A 23 39.85 10.13 -10.36
C TRP A 23 39.85 10.94 -11.65
N CYS A 24 40.19 12.22 -11.58
CA CYS A 24 40.19 13.13 -12.71
C CYS A 24 41.49 13.94 -12.81
N PRO A 25 42.65 13.29 -13.01
CA PRO A 25 43.95 13.94 -12.98
C PRO A 25 44.13 15.00 -14.07
N TRP A 26 43.36 14.92 -15.17
CA TRP A 26 43.45 15.89 -16.25
C TRP A 26 42.94 17.30 -15.88
N MET A 27 42.11 17.41 -14.82
CA MET A 27 41.54 18.68 -14.34
C MET A 27 42.41 19.38 -13.30
N TYR A 28 43.48 18.73 -12.85
CA TYR A 28 44.38 19.22 -11.81
C TYR A 28 45.78 19.43 -12.36
N GLU A 29 46.50 20.39 -11.80
CA GLU A 29 47.89 20.71 -12.05
C GLU A 29 48.66 20.54 -10.75
N THR A 30 49.83 19.91 -10.82
CA THR A 30 50.72 19.77 -9.66
C THR A 30 51.68 20.94 -9.66
N ILE A 31 51.57 21.81 -8.66
CA ILE A 31 52.46 22.96 -8.45
C ILE A 31 53.08 22.75 -7.07
N ASP A 32 54.41 22.72 -7.00
CA ASP A 32 55.17 22.53 -5.76
C ASP A 32 54.78 21.31 -4.91
N GLY A 33 54.36 20.22 -5.57
CA GLY A 33 53.96 18.97 -4.92
C GLY A 33 52.50 18.91 -4.49
N ASP A 34 51.77 20.04 -4.53
CA ASP A 34 50.35 20.12 -4.23
C ASP A 34 49.50 20.09 -5.51
N GLN A 35 48.32 19.48 -5.43
CA GLN A 35 47.38 19.35 -6.55
C GLN A 35 46.36 20.49 -6.53
N PHE A 36 46.44 21.38 -7.51
CA PHE A 36 45.52 22.50 -7.69
C PHE A 36 44.60 22.28 -8.88
N ILE A 37 43.36 22.79 -8.81
CA ILE A 37 42.45 22.74 -9.95
C ILE A 37 42.98 23.69 -11.03
N LYS A 38 43.06 23.21 -12.28
CA LYS A 38 43.47 24.04 -13.42
C LYS A 38 42.57 25.25 -13.59
N PRO A 39 43.10 26.43 -13.94
CA PRO A 39 42.29 27.61 -14.21
C PRO A 39 41.24 27.30 -15.30
N GLY A 40 39.97 27.62 -15.03
CA GLY A 40 38.85 27.35 -15.94
C GLY A 40 38.17 25.98 -15.76
N TYR A 41 38.80 25.02 -15.07
CA TYR A 41 38.24 23.68 -14.86
C TYR A 41 37.30 23.56 -13.65
N GLY A 42 37.23 24.59 -12.80
CA GLY A 42 36.38 24.58 -11.59
C GLY A 42 34.90 24.32 -11.88
N ARG A 43 34.35 24.78 -13.01
CA ARG A 43 32.95 24.52 -13.38
C ARG A 43 32.67 23.04 -13.65
N TYR A 44 33.63 22.36 -14.27
CA TYR A 44 33.52 20.94 -14.58
C TYR A 44 33.67 20.08 -13.32
N VAL A 45 34.56 20.46 -12.41
CA VAL A 45 34.70 19.84 -11.09
C VAL A 45 33.37 19.90 -10.33
N VAL A 46 32.74 21.08 -10.25
CA VAL A 46 31.43 21.23 -9.60
C VAL A 46 30.36 20.39 -10.29
N ALA A 47 30.31 20.39 -11.63
CA ALA A 47 29.35 19.60 -12.39
C ALA A 47 29.49 18.09 -12.12
N ILE A 48 30.73 17.58 -12.00
CA ILE A 48 31.00 16.17 -11.68
C ILE A 48 30.52 15.84 -10.27
N VAL A 49 30.83 16.68 -9.29
CA VAL A 49 30.40 16.48 -7.90
C VAL A 49 28.87 16.42 -7.80
N PHE A 50 28.17 17.37 -8.43
CA PHE A 50 26.71 17.35 -8.52
C PHE A 50 26.17 16.13 -9.27
N SER A 51 26.85 15.68 -10.33
CA SER A 51 26.44 14.47 -11.06
C SER A 51 26.54 13.23 -10.18
N CYS A 52 27.63 13.09 -9.42
CA CYS A 52 27.80 12.01 -8.45
C CYS A 52 26.72 12.05 -7.36
N GLU A 53 26.38 13.24 -6.87
CA GLU A 53 25.30 13.42 -5.89
C GLU A 53 23.95 12.93 -6.45
N HIS A 54 23.57 13.39 -7.65
CA HIS A 54 22.32 12.98 -8.29
C HIS A 54 22.29 11.49 -8.57
N PHE A 55 23.43 10.89 -8.94
CA PHE A 55 23.55 9.45 -9.12
C PHE A 55 23.31 8.68 -7.81
N LEU A 56 23.86 9.12 -6.69
CA LEU A 56 23.61 8.51 -5.38
C LEU A 56 22.15 8.61 -4.95
N ILE A 57 21.51 9.76 -5.19
CA ILE A 57 20.08 9.95 -4.93
C ILE A 57 19.26 8.99 -5.81
N LEU A 58 19.59 8.89 -7.09
CA LEU A 58 18.94 7.95 -8.01
C LEU A 58 19.07 6.51 -7.53
N CYS A 59 20.27 6.08 -7.11
CA CYS A 59 20.50 4.76 -6.53
C CYS A 59 19.65 4.53 -5.28
N ALA A 60 19.50 5.52 -4.41
CA ALA A 60 18.67 5.41 -3.21
C ALA A 60 17.18 5.28 -3.55
N VAL A 61 16.70 6.01 -4.57
CA VAL A 61 15.34 5.87 -5.10
C VAL A 61 15.13 4.48 -5.69
N LEU A 62 16.07 4.00 -6.52
CA LEU A 62 16.02 2.66 -7.08
C LEU A 62 16.00 1.58 -6.00
N ALA A 63 16.83 1.71 -4.97
CA ALA A 63 16.84 0.80 -3.83
C ALA A 63 15.47 0.75 -3.14
N LYS A 64 14.83 1.91 -2.94
CA LYS A 64 13.47 1.95 -2.38
C LYS A 64 12.42 1.33 -3.29
N VAL A 65 12.52 1.51 -4.60
CA VAL A 65 11.56 0.92 -5.55
C VAL A 65 11.75 -0.59 -5.65
N LEU A 66 13.00 -1.08 -5.61
CA LEU A 66 13.33 -2.50 -5.70
C LEU A 66 13.04 -3.26 -4.40
N VAL A 67 13.22 -2.62 -3.24
CA VAL A 67 12.87 -3.21 -1.96
C VAL A 67 11.37 -3.11 -1.77
N SER A 68 10.66 -4.22 -1.99
CA SER A 68 9.23 -4.28 -1.72
C SER A 68 8.95 -3.98 -0.25
N ASP A 69 8.23 -2.88 0.02
CA ASP A 69 7.90 -2.39 1.37
C ASP A 69 7.16 -3.42 2.24
N ARG A 70 6.54 -4.44 1.61
CA ARG A 70 5.80 -5.48 2.32
C ARG A 70 6.55 -6.81 2.26
N PRO A 71 6.98 -7.36 3.41
CA PRO A 71 7.47 -8.72 3.48
C PRO A 71 6.45 -9.72 2.94
N LYS A 72 6.92 -10.79 2.31
CA LYS A 72 6.04 -11.84 1.76
C LYS A 72 5.07 -12.39 2.82
N TRP A 73 5.53 -12.56 4.07
CA TRP A 73 4.70 -13.05 5.17
C TRP A 73 3.57 -12.09 5.56
N VAL A 74 3.82 -10.76 5.51
CA VAL A 74 2.79 -9.75 5.75
C VAL A 74 1.76 -9.78 4.62
N ARG A 75 2.20 -9.93 3.38
CA ARG A 75 1.31 -10.00 2.22
C ARG A 75 0.37 -11.21 2.30
N VAL A 76 0.92 -12.38 2.64
CA VAL A 76 0.14 -13.61 2.85
C VAL A 76 -0.80 -13.49 4.04
N ALA A 77 -0.37 -12.86 5.14
CA ALA A 77 -1.23 -12.65 6.32
C ALA A 77 -2.42 -11.73 6.01
N ILE A 78 -2.20 -10.64 5.25
CA ILE A 78 -3.28 -9.73 4.81
C ILE A 78 -4.25 -10.47 3.89
N GLU A 79 -3.73 -11.24 2.94
CA GLU A 79 -4.56 -12.00 1.99
C GLU A 79 -5.40 -13.05 2.69
N ARG A 80 -4.82 -13.78 3.65
CA ARG A 80 -5.54 -14.75 4.49
C ARG A 80 -6.64 -14.09 5.32
N LYS A 81 -6.37 -12.92 5.89
CA LYS A 81 -7.37 -12.15 6.65
C LYS A 81 -8.53 -11.68 5.77
N ASN A 82 -8.24 -11.19 4.56
CA ASN A 82 -9.26 -10.76 3.62
C ASN A 82 -10.13 -11.93 3.16
N TYR A 83 -9.52 -13.09 2.92
CA TYR A 83 -10.26 -14.30 2.56
C TYR A 83 -11.24 -14.73 3.66
N GLN A 84 -10.81 -14.71 4.93
CA GLN A 84 -11.68 -15.04 6.07
C GLN A 84 -12.86 -14.06 6.18
N LEU A 85 -12.62 -12.76 6.01
CA LEU A 85 -13.67 -11.75 6.04
C LEU A 85 -14.69 -11.92 4.91
N GLU A 86 -14.27 -12.36 3.73
CA GLU A 86 -15.19 -12.68 2.63
C GLU A 86 -16.02 -13.92 2.91
N GLU A 87 -15.42 -14.95 3.52
CA GLU A 87 -16.15 -16.15 3.95
C GLU A 87 -17.22 -15.82 4.99
N GLU A 88 -16.88 -15.01 6.00
CA GLU A 88 -17.81 -14.53 7.02
C GLU A 88 -18.95 -13.69 6.42
N ARG A 89 -18.68 -12.82 5.45
CA ARG A 89 -19.75 -12.09 4.74
C ARG A 89 -20.70 -13.03 4.03
N ARG A 90 -20.16 -14.02 3.31
CA ARG A 90 -20.99 -14.99 2.56
C ARG A 90 -21.83 -15.86 3.48
N THR A 91 -21.32 -16.26 4.64
CA THR A 91 -22.09 -17.04 5.61
C THR A 91 -23.20 -16.20 6.25
N LEU A 92 -22.90 -14.95 6.64
CA LEU A 92 -23.90 -14.03 7.17
C LEU A 92 -25.01 -13.73 6.16
N GLU A 93 -24.68 -13.48 4.89
CA GLU A 93 -25.68 -13.27 3.82
C GLU A 93 -26.60 -14.48 3.63
N LYS A 94 -26.05 -15.71 3.70
CA LYS A 94 -26.85 -16.94 3.64
C LYS A 94 -27.77 -17.08 4.84
N LEU A 95 -27.28 -16.81 6.05
CA LEU A 95 -28.08 -16.86 7.28
C LEU A 95 -29.21 -15.84 7.26
N GLN A 96 -28.94 -14.62 6.78
CA GLN A 96 -29.95 -13.57 6.65
C GLN A 96 -31.05 -13.98 5.67
N LYS A 97 -30.69 -14.56 4.50
CA LYS A 97 -31.67 -15.09 3.53
C LYS A 97 -32.50 -16.23 4.11
N LEU A 98 -31.90 -17.12 4.89
CA LEU A 98 -32.61 -18.23 5.55
C LEU A 98 -33.57 -17.73 6.62
N GLN A 99 -33.19 -16.74 7.43
CA GLN A 99 -34.08 -16.10 8.39
C GLN A 99 -35.27 -15.43 7.71
N LEU A 100 -35.01 -14.65 6.65
CA LEU A 100 -36.06 -14.01 5.87
C LEU A 100 -37.04 -15.05 5.30
N GLY A 101 -36.52 -16.13 4.72
CA GLY A 101 -37.34 -17.21 4.18
C GLY A 101 -38.17 -17.93 5.25
N LYS A 102 -37.61 -18.10 6.46
CA LYS A 102 -38.34 -18.68 7.59
C LYS A 102 -39.45 -17.76 8.09
N GLU A 103 -39.19 -16.46 8.18
CA GLU A 103 -40.19 -15.46 8.55
C GLU A 103 -41.37 -15.44 7.57
N ILE A 104 -41.08 -15.46 6.26
CA ILE A 104 -42.09 -15.56 5.20
C ILE A 104 -42.94 -16.82 5.36
N LEU A 105 -42.31 -17.99 5.51
CA LEU A 105 -43.02 -19.26 5.72
C LEU A 105 -43.91 -19.25 6.98
N THR A 106 -43.44 -18.68 8.09
CA THR A 106 -44.28 -18.54 9.29
C THR A 106 -45.42 -17.53 9.12
N PHE A 107 -45.24 -16.51 8.28
CA PHE A 107 -46.29 -15.55 7.97
C PHE A 107 -47.38 -16.20 7.12
N ASP A 108 -47.01 -16.94 6.08
CA ASP A 108 -47.94 -17.68 5.21
C ASP A 108 -48.76 -18.73 6.01
N ILE A 109 -48.10 -19.50 6.89
CA ILE A 109 -48.79 -20.48 7.77
C ILE A 109 -49.78 -19.79 8.72
N LYS A 110 -49.46 -18.57 9.18
CA LYS A 110 -50.36 -17.82 10.06
C LYS A 110 -51.57 -17.28 9.30
N GLU A 111 -51.38 -16.76 8.09
CA GLU A 111 -52.51 -16.36 7.23
C GLU A 111 -53.42 -17.54 6.86
N GLU A 112 -52.85 -18.71 6.54
CA GLU A 112 -53.62 -19.91 6.21
C GLU A 112 -54.46 -20.37 7.42
N LYS A 113 -53.92 -20.24 8.64
CA LYS A 113 -54.61 -20.60 9.86
C LYS A 113 -55.70 -19.59 10.25
N ASP A 114 -55.44 -18.29 10.13
CA ASP A 114 -56.43 -17.23 10.39
C ASP A 114 -57.57 -17.24 9.34
N SER A 115 -57.28 -17.59 8.08
CA SER A 115 -58.30 -17.75 7.03
C SER A 115 -59.13 -19.03 7.22
N GLY A 116 -58.54 -20.14 7.66
CA GLY A 116 -59.25 -21.37 8.00
C GLY A 116 -60.17 -21.23 9.22
N GLU A 117 -59.71 -20.59 10.31
CA GLU A 117 -60.56 -20.35 11.50
C GLU A 117 -61.69 -19.35 11.22
N GLY A 118 -61.49 -18.38 10.32
CA GLY A 118 -62.51 -17.42 9.91
C GLY A 118 -63.58 -17.98 8.96
N VAL A 119 -63.33 -19.12 8.32
CA VAL A 119 -64.34 -19.86 7.52
C VAL A 119 -65.13 -20.78 8.44
N ILE A 120 -64.46 -21.55 9.31
CA ILE A 120 -65.13 -22.47 10.24
C ILE A 120 -66.07 -21.73 11.21
N LYS A 121 -65.70 -20.52 11.68
CA LYS A 121 -66.60 -19.71 12.54
C LYS A 121 -67.83 -19.19 11.82
N ARG A 122 -67.74 -18.85 10.54
CA ARG A 122 -68.89 -18.38 9.75
C ARG A 122 -69.86 -19.50 9.45
N ASP A 123 -69.36 -20.68 9.10
CA ASP A 123 -70.19 -21.86 8.83
C ASP A 123 -70.89 -22.35 10.11
N PHE A 124 -70.26 -22.19 11.29
CA PHE A 124 -70.88 -22.55 12.58
C PHE A 124 -71.91 -21.53 13.11
N GLU A 125 -71.82 -20.26 12.69
CA GLU A 125 -72.82 -19.24 13.05
C GLU A 125 -74.08 -19.34 12.17
N GLU A 126 -73.95 -19.69 10.89
CA GLU A 126 -75.10 -19.89 9.99
C GLU A 126 -75.93 -21.14 10.33
N ASP A 127 -75.32 -22.19 10.90
CA ASP A 127 -76.03 -23.42 11.31
C ASP A 127 -76.76 -23.32 12.67
N MET A 128 -76.56 -22.24 13.44
CA MET A 128 -77.27 -22.00 14.72
C MET A 128 -78.45 -21.02 14.62
N GLU A 129 -78.77 -20.50 13.42
CA GLU A 129 -79.89 -19.57 13.19
C GLU A 129 -81.19 -20.22 12.65
N PHE A 130 -81.40 -21.54 12.84
CA PHE A 130 -82.68 -22.21 12.53
C PHE A 130 -83.38 -22.81 13.76
#